data_AF-G4U1L2-F1
#
_entry.id   AF-G4U1L2-F1
#
_cell.length_a   1.000
_cell.length_b   1.000
_cell.length_c   1.000
_cell.angle_alpha   90.00
_cell.angle_beta   90.00
_cell.angle_gamma   90.00
#
_symmetry.space_group_name_H-M   'P 1'
#
loop_
_entity.id
_entity.type
_entity.pdbx_description
1 polymer ?
#
loop_
_entity_poly.entity_id
_entity_poly.type
_entity_poly.pdbx_seq_one_letter_code
_entity_poly.pdbx_strand_id
1 'polypeptide(L)'
;DSSVVKPILVVLGTYTVGKERIVKAIARALNTSIYCEPRKRRFFECQSSEDPELLEMLGDDPLKCDVHVISLGDVTSDALPLYLEKWKGRWEKVLGIKPTGWTYSPPAGTDMANLQVILQRDQRKTYNWASLRPMRNSTPNVMLYGVPYSEHSSFFELTCFALSISYVRMIATVNVHNAKSRSKMSAWFEKWEGEKKRREREPSTKGGLVPRHEEYW
;
A
#
# COMPACT_ATOMS: atom_id res chain seq x y z
N ASP A 1 -7.66 -11.58 -41.80
CA ASP A 1 -8.31 -10.78 -40.75
C ASP A 1 -7.32 -10.64 -39.61
N SER A 2 -6.55 -9.55 -39.58
CA SER A 2 -5.57 -9.29 -38.52
C SER A 2 -6.35 -8.84 -37.30
N SER A 3 -6.51 -9.73 -36.31
CA SER A 3 -7.10 -9.37 -35.02
C SER A 3 -6.29 -8.21 -34.41
N VAL A 4 -6.85 -7.00 -34.48
CA VAL A 4 -6.25 -5.82 -33.85
C VAL A 4 -6.23 -6.09 -32.35
N VAL A 5 -5.04 -6.30 -31.79
CA VAL A 5 -4.86 -6.53 -30.35
C VAL A 5 -5.37 -5.29 -29.62
N LYS A 6 -6.49 -5.43 -28.91
CA LYS A 6 -7.00 -4.33 -28.09
C LYS A 6 -6.12 -4.13 -26.86
N PRO A 7 -5.92 -2.87 -26.42
CA PRO A 7 -5.20 -2.60 -25.20
C PRO A 7 -5.94 -3.16 -23.99
N ILE A 8 -5.25 -3.18 -22.86
CA ILE A 8 -5.77 -3.63 -21.57
C ILE A 8 -6.11 -2.39 -20.75
N LEU A 9 -7.30 -2.36 -20.15
CA LEU A 9 -7.68 -1.32 -19.21
C LEU A 9 -7.03 -1.61 -17.84
N VAL A 10 -6.27 -0.66 -17.29
CA VAL A 10 -5.76 -0.77 -15.92
C VAL A 10 -6.67 0.00 -14.97
N VAL A 11 -7.22 -0.69 -13.97
CA VAL A 11 -8.11 -0.10 -12.97
C VAL A 11 -7.44 -0.11 -11.61
N LEU A 12 -7.21 1.07 -11.03
CA LEU A 12 -6.61 1.21 -9.71
C LEU A 12 -7.67 1.53 -8.66
N GLY A 13 -7.71 0.73 -7.60
CA GLY A 13 -8.60 0.96 -6.46
C GLY A 13 -7.97 1.87 -5.43
N THR A 14 -8.65 2.95 -5.06
CA THR A 14 -8.19 3.85 -4.00
C THR A 14 -9.32 4.20 -3.04
N TYR A 15 -8.98 4.71 -1.86
CA TYR A 15 -9.97 5.30 -0.95
C TYR A 15 -10.19 6.78 -1.36
N THR A 16 -9.99 7.73 -0.46
CA THR A 16 -10.20 9.16 -0.70
C THR A 16 -8.94 9.89 -1.16
N VAL A 17 -7.86 9.81 -0.39
CA VAL A 17 -6.54 10.42 -0.66
C VAL A 17 -5.47 9.39 -0.32
N GLY A 18 -4.29 9.52 -0.91
CA GLY A 18 -3.16 8.62 -0.76
C GLY A 18 -2.97 7.71 -1.97
N LYS A 19 -1.74 7.23 -2.11
CA LYS A 19 -1.27 6.29 -3.15
C LYS A 19 -1.27 6.86 -4.58
N GLU A 20 -1.26 8.18 -4.72
CA GLU A 20 -1.16 8.87 -6.00
C GLU A 20 0.12 8.48 -6.75
N ARG A 21 1.20 8.19 -6.02
CA ARG A 21 2.49 7.75 -6.59
C ARG A 21 2.37 6.52 -7.49
N ILE A 22 1.59 5.50 -7.10
CA ILE A 22 1.41 4.30 -7.93
C ILE A 22 0.51 4.60 -9.14
N VAL A 23 -0.50 5.47 -9.00
CA VAL A 23 -1.34 5.92 -10.12
C VAL A 23 -0.47 6.57 -11.19
N LYS A 24 0.33 7.57 -10.80
CA LYS A 24 1.25 8.28 -11.71
C LYS A 24 2.28 7.35 -12.33
N ALA A 25 2.89 6.48 -11.53
CA ALA A 25 3.90 5.54 -12.03
C ALA A 25 3.35 4.62 -13.14
N ILE A 26 2.13 4.11 -12.99
CA ILE A 26 1.48 3.27 -13.99
C ILE A 26 1.14 4.09 -15.24
N ALA A 27 0.53 5.26 -15.07
CA ALA A 27 0.16 6.12 -16.19
C ALA A 27 1.38 6.57 -17.02
N ARG A 28 2.50 6.92 -16.37
CA ARG A 28 3.77 7.20 -17.05
C ARG A 28 4.33 5.96 -17.77
N ALA A 29 4.31 4.80 -17.12
CA ALA A 29 4.80 3.56 -17.72
C ALA A 29 3.99 3.14 -18.96
N LEU A 30 2.70 3.47 -19.01
CA LEU A 30 1.81 3.22 -20.14
C LEU A 30 1.71 4.39 -21.12
N ASN A 31 2.35 5.53 -20.81
CA ASN A 31 2.27 6.77 -21.58
C ASN A 31 0.81 7.18 -21.89
N THR A 32 -0.03 7.21 -20.86
CA THR A 32 -1.47 7.45 -20.97
C THR A 32 -1.95 8.44 -19.90
N SER A 33 -3.12 9.05 -20.12
CA SER A 33 -3.78 9.90 -19.13
C SER A 33 -4.58 9.07 -18.12
N ILE A 34 -4.89 9.68 -16.98
CA ILE A 34 -5.62 9.07 -15.89
C ILE A 34 -7.07 9.55 -15.92
N TYR A 35 -8.02 8.62 -16.02
CA TYR A 35 -9.42 8.93 -15.78
C TYR A 35 -9.78 8.66 -14.32
N CYS A 36 -10.56 9.58 -13.73
CA CYS A 36 -11.10 9.46 -12.38
C CYS A 36 -12.59 9.73 -12.40
N GLU A 37 -13.36 9.01 -11.59
CA GLU A 37 -14.77 9.36 -11.40
C GLU A 37 -14.91 10.78 -10.81
N PRO A 38 -15.98 11.53 -11.14
CA PRO A 38 -16.10 12.94 -10.76
C PRO A 38 -15.89 13.22 -9.27
N ARG A 39 -16.36 12.32 -8.39
CA ARG A 39 -16.16 12.43 -6.94
C ARG A 39 -14.68 12.31 -6.56
N LYS A 40 -13.95 11.37 -7.16
CA LYS A 40 -12.52 11.15 -6.89
C LYS A 40 -11.67 12.29 -7.49
N ARG A 41 -12.03 12.74 -8.69
CA ARG A 41 -11.34 13.85 -9.37
C ARG A 41 -11.28 15.11 -8.51
N ARG A 42 -12.38 15.47 -7.83
CA ARG A 42 -12.41 16.61 -6.90
C ARG A 42 -11.36 16.50 -5.78
N PHE A 43 -11.09 15.31 -5.26
CA PHE A 43 -10.04 15.12 -4.25
C PHE A 43 -8.63 15.36 -4.81
N PHE A 44 -8.38 15.00 -6.07
CA PHE A 44 -7.10 15.28 -6.73
C PHE A 44 -6.96 16.76 -7.07
N GLU A 45 -8.05 17.42 -7.50
CA GLU A 45 -8.07 18.87 -7.74
C GLU A 45 -7.80 19.69 -6.46
N CYS A 46 -8.29 19.24 -5.31
CA CYS A 46 -7.97 19.87 -4.02
C CYS A 46 -6.49 19.74 -3.61
N GLN A 47 -5.74 18.78 -4.17
CA GLN A 47 -4.31 18.56 -3.90
C GLN A 47 -3.39 19.25 -4.93
N SER A 48 -3.98 20.06 -5.80
CA SER A 48 -3.31 20.73 -6.93
C SER A 48 -2.04 21.50 -6.58
N SER A 49 -2.01 22.13 -5.39
CA SER A 49 -0.83 22.87 -4.93
C SER A 49 0.35 21.97 -4.54
N GLU A 50 0.08 20.73 -4.14
CA GLU A 50 1.08 19.78 -3.67
C GLU A 50 1.54 18.83 -4.78
N ASP A 51 0.66 18.49 -5.73
CA ASP A 51 0.95 17.60 -6.85
C ASP A 51 0.38 18.14 -8.19
N PRO A 52 1.00 19.19 -8.77
CA PRO A 52 0.55 19.76 -10.05
C PRO A 52 0.71 18.76 -11.20
N GLU A 53 1.68 17.86 -11.11
CA GLU A 53 1.90 16.82 -12.11
C GLU A 53 0.72 15.84 -12.20
N LEU A 54 0.16 15.43 -11.05
CA LEU A 54 -1.02 14.56 -11.04
C LEU A 54 -2.18 15.17 -11.84
N LEU A 55 -2.39 16.49 -11.68
CA LEU A 55 -3.42 17.22 -12.40
C LEU A 55 -3.21 17.23 -13.91
N GLU A 56 -1.97 17.50 -14.35
CA GLU A 56 -1.61 17.49 -15.78
C GLU A 56 -1.84 16.12 -16.41
N MET A 57 -1.72 15.05 -15.63
CA MET A 57 -1.96 13.69 -16.08
C MET A 57 -3.45 13.31 -16.13
N LEU A 58 -4.38 14.12 -15.57
CA LEU A 58 -5.81 13.81 -15.58
C LEU A 58 -6.40 14.02 -16.97
N GLY A 59 -7.05 12.99 -17.50
CA GLY A 59 -7.81 13.05 -18.73
C GLY A 59 -9.30 13.29 -18.48
N ASP A 60 -9.92 14.08 -19.36
CA ASP A 60 -11.36 14.35 -19.31
C ASP A 60 -12.19 13.30 -20.06
N ASP A 61 -11.59 12.69 -21.10
CA ASP A 61 -12.22 11.64 -21.90
C ASP A 61 -11.80 10.25 -21.37
N PRO A 62 -12.71 9.49 -20.72
CA PRO A 62 -12.40 8.16 -20.22
C PRO A 62 -11.93 7.21 -21.32
N LEU A 63 -12.44 7.32 -22.55
CA LEU A 63 -12.09 6.37 -23.63
C LEU A 63 -10.66 6.56 -24.17
N LYS A 64 -10.01 7.67 -23.80
CA LYS A 64 -8.61 7.98 -24.11
C LYS A 64 -7.65 7.68 -22.96
N CYS A 65 -8.15 7.25 -21.81
CA CYS A 65 -7.35 6.95 -20.62
C CYS A 65 -7.27 5.44 -20.44
N ASP A 66 -6.08 4.84 -20.54
CA ASP A 66 -5.93 3.40 -20.27
C ASP A 66 -5.77 3.09 -18.76
N VAL A 67 -5.71 4.13 -17.93
CA VAL A 67 -5.67 4.04 -16.46
C VAL A 67 -6.91 4.70 -15.87
N HIS A 68 -7.73 3.93 -15.17
CA HIS A 68 -8.91 4.40 -14.47
C HIS A 68 -8.74 4.25 -12.96
N VAL A 69 -9.05 5.29 -12.19
CA VAL A 69 -9.07 5.26 -10.73
C VAL A 69 -10.52 5.20 -10.23
N ILE A 70 -10.83 4.16 -9.47
CA ILE A 70 -12.14 3.94 -8.87
C ILE A 70 -12.03 3.67 -7.36
N SER A 71 -13.17 3.54 -6.69
CA SER A 71 -13.21 3.11 -5.30
C SER A 71 -12.59 1.72 -5.14
N LEU A 72 -11.78 1.53 -4.09
CA LEU A 72 -11.14 0.24 -3.81
C LEU A 72 -12.15 -0.91 -3.65
N GLY A 73 -13.36 -0.61 -3.17
CA GLY A 73 -14.44 -1.58 -3.02
C GLY A 73 -14.94 -2.15 -4.35
N ASP A 74 -14.76 -1.41 -5.45
CA ASP A 74 -15.28 -1.77 -6.77
C ASP A 74 -14.26 -2.53 -7.63
N VAL A 75 -13.03 -2.69 -7.14
CA VAL A 75 -12.00 -3.50 -7.83
C VAL A 75 -12.21 -4.97 -7.48
N THR A 76 -13.28 -5.60 -7.95
CA THR A 76 -13.57 -7.02 -7.64
C THR A 76 -13.73 -7.84 -8.92
N SER A 77 -13.66 -9.17 -8.79
CA SER A 77 -13.85 -10.08 -9.93
C SER A 77 -15.23 -9.90 -10.57
N ASP A 78 -16.21 -9.45 -9.78
CA ASP A 78 -17.60 -9.39 -10.17
C ASP A 78 -17.97 -8.00 -10.70
N ALA A 79 -17.36 -6.93 -10.14
CA ALA A 79 -17.63 -5.56 -10.55
C ALA A 79 -16.81 -5.10 -11.76
N LEU A 80 -15.56 -5.57 -11.92
CA LEU A 80 -14.72 -5.16 -13.05
C LEU A 80 -15.25 -5.55 -14.44
N PRO A 81 -15.87 -6.73 -14.66
CA PRO A 81 -16.55 -7.03 -15.92
C PRO A 81 -17.62 -6.00 -16.27
N LEU A 82 -18.47 -5.66 -15.31
CA LEU A 82 -19.55 -4.67 -15.49
C LEU A 82 -18.97 -3.28 -15.76
N TYR A 83 -17.88 -2.92 -15.08
CA TYR A 83 -17.17 -1.68 -15.34
C TYR A 83 -16.55 -1.63 -16.74
N LEU A 84 -16.02 -2.75 -17.24
CA LEU A 84 -15.47 -2.86 -18.60
C LEU A 84 -16.56 -2.70 -19.67
N GLU A 85 -17.73 -3.31 -19.46
CA GLU A 85 -18.89 -3.23 -20.38
C GLU A 85 -19.39 -1.79 -20.59
N LYS A 86 -19.28 -0.94 -19.56
CA LYS A 86 -19.64 0.49 -19.63
C LYS A 86 -18.97 1.24 -20.79
N TRP A 87 -17.79 0.80 -21.20
CA TRP A 87 -16.94 1.50 -22.18
C TRP A 87 -17.03 0.93 -23.60
N LYS A 88 -18.15 0.26 -23.94
CA LYS A 88 -18.54 -0.12 -25.31
C LYS A 88 -17.48 -0.91 -26.08
N GLY A 89 -16.70 -1.74 -25.39
CA GLY A 89 -15.75 -2.66 -26.02
C GLY A 89 -14.41 -2.05 -26.48
N ARG A 90 -14.06 -0.84 -26.00
CA ARG A 90 -12.75 -0.20 -26.23
C ARG A 90 -11.59 -1.09 -25.79
N TRP A 91 -11.77 -1.79 -24.67
CA TRP A 91 -10.85 -2.78 -24.13
C TRP A 91 -11.57 -4.13 -24.02
N GLU A 92 -10.82 -5.21 -24.18
CA GLU A 92 -11.33 -6.59 -24.02
C GLU A 92 -10.94 -7.20 -22.67
N LYS A 93 -9.91 -6.66 -22.03
CA LYS A 93 -9.36 -7.17 -20.79
C LYS A 93 -9.16 -6.03 -19.81
N VAL A 94 -9.30 -6.36 -18.54
CA VAL A 94 -9.09 -5.43 -17.43
C VAL A 94 -8.11 -6.00 -16.42
N LEU A 95 -7.19 -5.15 -15.97
CA LEU A 95 -6.21 -5.41 -14.92
C LEU A 95 -6.58 -4.56 -13.71
N GLY A 96 -7.18 -5.17 -12.69
CA GLY A 96 -7.49 -4.51 -11.43
C GLY A 96 -6.32 -4.57 -10.46
N ILE A 97 -5.90 -3.42 -9.94
CA ILE A 97 -4.83 -3.31 -8.95
C ILE A 97 -5.38 -2.79 -7.63
N LYS A 98 -5.11 -3.54 -6.57
CA LYS A 98 -5.39 -3.19 -5.18
C LYS A 98 -4.09 -2.83 -4.47
N PRO A 99 -3.72 -1.54 -4.39
CA PRO A 99 -2.57 -1.11 -3.61
C PRO A 99 -2.95 -1.14 -2.12
N THR A 100 -2.98 -2.32 -1.51
CA THR A 100 -3.31 -2.50 -0.09
C THR A 100 -2.08 -2.94 0.67
N GLY A 101 -1.85 -2.38 1.85
CA GLY A 101 -0.67 -2.68 2.66
C GLY A 101 -0.59 -4.16 3.07
N TRP A 102 0.62 -4.61 3.36
CA TRP A 102 0.84 -5.88 4.07
C TRP A 102 0.26 -5.78 5.48
N THR A 103 -0.61 -6.72 5.85
CA THR A 103 -0.82 -7.05 7.26
C THR A 103 0.29 -8.00 7.71
N TYR A 104 1.08 -7.58 8.70
CA TYR A 104 2.03 -8.46 9.36
C TYR A 104 1.32 -9.73 9.82
N SER A 105 1.70 -10.87 9.24
CA SER A 105 1.25 -12.19 9.66
C SER A 105 2.39 -12.86 10.41
N PRO A 106 2.33 -12.99 11.75
CA PRO A 106 3.32 -13.79 12.46
C PRO A 106 3.25 -15.24 11.94
N PRO A 107 4.36 -15.99 11.95
CA PRO A 107 4.33 -17.42 11.68
C PRO A 107 3.27 -18.11 12.55
N ALA A 108 2.59 -19.11 11.98
CA ALA A 108 1.61 -19.91 12.69
C ALA A 108 2.21 -20.46 14.00
N GLY A 109 1.50 -20.28 15.12
CA GLY A 109 1.94 -20.73 16.44
C GLY A 109 2.79 -19.75 17.26
N THR A 110 3.12 -18.55 16.74
CA THR A 110 3.78 -17.50 17.54
C THR A 110 2.82 -16.38 17.92
N ASP A 111 2.39 -16.35 19.19
CA ASP A 111 1.45 -15.34 19.71
C ASP A 111 2.10 -13.96 19.92
N MET A 112 3.43 -13.93 20.04
CA MET A 112 4.29 -12.75 20.20
C MET A 112 5.65 -13.05 19.55
N ALA A 113 6.05 -12.28 18.53
CA ALA A 113 7.39 -12.39 17.97
C ALA A 113 8.46 -11.91 18.96
N ASN A 114 9.67 -12.46 18.86
CA ASN A 114 10.83 -11.99 19.62
C ASN A 114 11.33 -10.67 19.01
N LEU A 115 11.59 -9.66 19.85
CA LEU A 115 12.05 -8.34 19.42
C LEU A 115 13.34 -8.42 18.58
N GLN A 116 14.29 -9.27 18.97
CA GLN A 116 15.54 -9.46 18.22
C GLN A 116 15.28 -10.10 16.85
N VAL A 117 14.32 -11.02 16.78
CA VAL A 117 13.91 -11.62 15.50
C VAL A 117 13.26 -10.57 14.59
N ILE A 118 12.44 -9.66 15.12
CA ILE A 118 11.84 -8.58 14.32
C ILE A 118 12.92 -7.68 13.73
N LEU A 119 13.89 -7.27 14.54
CA LEU A 119 14.98 -6.40 14.11
C LEU A 119 15.85 -7.05 13.02
N GLN A 120 16.02 -8.38 13.04
CA GLN A 120 16.81 -9.12 12.05
C GLN A 120 16.02 -9.49 10.78
N ARG A 121 14.70 -9.70 10.88
CA ARG A 121 13.90 -10.37 9.85
C ARG A 121 13.44 -9.44 8.73
N ASP A 122 13.15 -8.19 9.04
CA ASP A 122 12.54 -7.29 8.03
C ASP A 122 13.56 -6.67 7.06
N GLN A 123 14.86 -6.78 7.33
CA GLN A 123 15.90 -6.36 6.39
C GLN A 123 15.94 -7.20 5.09
N ARG A 124 15.29 -8.37 5.05
CA ARG A 124 15.50 -9.38 3.98
C ARG A 124 14.41 -9.48 2.92
N LYS A 125 13.24 -8.86 3.10
CA LYS A 125 12.14 -9.00 2.12
C LYS A 125 12.28 -7.98 1.00
N THR A 126 12.72 -8.43 -0.16
CA THR A 126 12.67 -7.68 -1.42
C THR A 126 11.42 -8.09 -2.20
N TYR A 127 10.37 -7.27 -2.17
CA TYR A 127 9.22 -7.45 -3.05
C TYR A 127 9.54 -6.83 -4.41
N ASN A 128 9.32 -7.57 -5.49
CA ASN A 128 9.57 -7.11 -6.86
C ASN A 128 8.50 -7.64 -7.82
N TRP A 129 8.63 -7.34 -9.11
CA TRP A 129 7.70 -7.77 -10.16
C TRP A 129 7.51 -9.30 -10.19
N ALA A 130 8.55 -10.09 -9.89
CA ALA A 130 8.48 -11.55 -9.85
C ALA A 130 7.73 -12.09 -8.62
N SER A 131 7.39 -11.22 -7.65
CA SER A 131 6.59 -11.52 -6.47
C SER A 131 5.09 -11.28 -6.68
N LEU A 132 4.70 -10.60 -7.77
CA LEU A 132 3.29 -10.35 -8.09
C LEU A 132 2.59 -11.66 -8.40
N ARG A 133 1.42 -11.87 -7.79
CA ARG A 133 0.58 -13.05 -8.00
C ARG A 133 -0.85 -12.59 -8.24
N PRO A 134 -1.55 -13.19 -9.22
CA PRO A 134 -2.97 -12.95 -9.38
C PRO A 134 -3.73 -13.29 -8.10
N MET A 135 -4.68 -12.44 -7.71
CA MET A 135 -5.60 -12.71 -6.61
C MET A 135 -6.59 -13.81 -7.02
N ARG A 136 -7.24 -14.40 -6.01
CA ARG A 136 -8.34 -15.37 -6.23
C ARG A 136 -9.39 -14.77 -7.17
N ASN A 137 -10.03 -15.64 -7.94
CA ASN A 137 -11.09 -15.30 -8.92
C ASN A 137 -10.62 -14.45 -10.11
N SER A 138 -9.30 -14.35 -10.35
CA SER A 138 -8.79 -13.80 -11.62
C SER A 138 -9.13 -14.73 -12.79
N THR A 139 -9.53 -14.16 -13.91
CA THR A 139 -9.83 -14.86 -15.17
C THR A 139 -8.99 -14.28 -16.31
N PRO A 140 -8.91 -14.92 -17.49
CA PRO A 140 -8.13 -14.40 -18.63
C PRO A 140 -8.51 -12.98 -19.08
N ASN A 141 -9.75 -12.56 -18.83
CA ASN A 141 -10.25 -11.23 -19.18
C ASN A 141 -10.25 -10.25 -18.00
N VAL A 142 -10.13 -10.75 -16.77
CA VAL A 142 -10.14 -9.95 -15.53
C VAL A 142 -9.03 -10.43 -14.62
N MET A 143 -7.90 -9.73 -14.63
CA MET A 143 -6.76 -10.04 -13.77
C MET A 143 -6.73 -9.11 -12.57
N LEU A 144 -6.64 -9.67 -11.36
CA LEU A 144 -6.58 -8.89 -10.12
C LEU A 144 -5.21 -9.05 -9.46
N TYR A 145 -4.58 -7.95 -9.03
CA TYR A 145 -3.32 -7.97 -8.30
C TYR A 145 -3.40 -7.18 -7.01
N GLY A 146 -3.00 -7.82 -5.92
CA GLY A 146 -2.73 -7.15 -4.65
C GLY A 146 -1.30 -6.64 -4.64
N VAL A 147 -1.12 -5.33 -4.59
CA VAL A 147 0.19 -4.69 -4.53
C VAL A 147 0.43 -4.20 -3.11
N PRO A 148 1.50 -4.64 -2.44
CA PRO A 148 1.80 -4.26 -1.06
C PRO A 148 2.30 -2.82 -0.93
N TYR A 149 1.39 -1.87 -1.04
CA TYR A 149 1.66 -0.45 -0.90
C TYR A 149 0.93 0.06 0.36
N SER A 150 1.69 0.16 1.46
CA SER A 150 1.19 0.65 2.75
C SER A 150 1.62 2.09 2.97
N GLU A 151 0.71 2.93 3.46
CA GLU A 151 1.00 4.26 4.01
C GLU A 151 0.93 4.25 5.56
N HIS A 152 0.91 3.05 6.13
CA HIS A 152 1.06 2.81 7.56
C HIS A 152 2.37 2.09 7.83
N SER A 153 2.98 2.40 8.96
CA SER A 153 4.17 1.70 9.46
C SER A 153 3.89 0.21 9.64
N SER A 154 4.75 -0.60 9.05
CA SER A 154 4.98 -1.99 9.44
C SER A 154 5.36 -2.08 10.92
N PHE A 155 5.25 -3.28 11.47
CA PHE A 155 5.64 -3.52 12.86
C PHE A 155 7.14 -3.28 13.11
N PHE A 156 7.98 -3.55 12.10
CA PHE A 156 9.41 -3.27 12.17
C PHE A 156 9.67 -1.76 12.24
N GLU A 157 9.10 -0.97 11.33
CA GLU A 157 9.25 0.50 11.33
C GLU A 157 8.74 1.12 12.64
N LEU A 158 7.58 0.66 13.13
CA LEU A 158 7.04 1.12 14.41
C LEU A 158 7.98 0.78 15.58
N THR A 159 8.58 -0.42 15.56
CA THR A 159 9.58 -0.82 16.55
C THR A 159 10.83 0.06 16.45
N CYS A 160 11.30 0.34 15.23
CA CYS A 160 12.45 1.20 15.01
C CYS A 160 12.21 2.62 15.53
N PHE A 161 11.06 3.19 15.19
CA PHE A 161 10.64 4.49 15.67
C PHE A 161 10.58 4.54 17.19
N ALA A 162 9.87 3.58 17.81
CA ALA A 162 9.75 3.49 19.26
C ALA A 162 11.11 3.42 19.96
N LEU A 163 12.06 2.67 19.42
CA LEU A 163 13.40 2.54 20.00
C LEU A 163 14.30 3.75 19.75
N SER A 164 13.99 4.60 18.76
CA SER A 164 14.85 5.72 18.34
C SER A 164 14.46 7.07 18.93
N ILE A 165 13.20 7.26 19.34
CA ILE A 165 12.74 8.52 19.93
C ILE A 165 12.66 8.46 21.46
N SER A 166 12.85 9.60 22.12
CA SER A 166 12.55 9.75 23.56
C SER A 166 11.06 10.02 23.75
N TYR A 167 10.42 9.30 24.69
CA TYR A 167 9.01 9.49 25.03
C TYR A 167 8.81 9.27 26.54
N VAL A 168 7.78 9.92 27.10
CA VAL A 168 7.35 9.72 28.50
C VAL A 168 6.31 8.61 28.60
N ARG A 169 5.41 8.54 27.61
CA ARG A 169 4.31 7.57 27.57
C ARG A 169 3.89 7.31 26.13
N MET A 170 3.55 6.06 25.83
CA MET A 170 2.93 5.68 24.56
C MET A 170 1.43 5.41 24.75
N ILE A 171 0.61 5.95 23.85
CA ILE A 171 -0.86 5.80 23.87
C ILE A 171 -1.30 5.34 22.49
N ALA A 172 -1.91 4.15 22.42
CA ALA A 172 -2.46 3.62 21.18
C ALA A 172 -3.74 4.36 20.77
N THR A 173 -3.89 4.65 19.48
CA THR A 173 -5.10 5.28 18.91
C THR A 173 -5.91 4.34 18.02
N VAL A 174 -5.29 3.26 17.52
CA VAL A 174 -5.90 2.26 16.63
C VAL A 174 -5.96 0.91 17.33
N ASN A 175 -6.94 0.07 16.99
CA ASN A 175 -7.16 -1.26 17.59
C ASN A 175 -7.41 -1.25 19.11
N VAL A 176 -7.94 -0.15 19.64
CA VAL A 176 -8.19 0.04 21.08
C VAL A 176 -9.53 -0.51 21.57
N HIS A 177 -10.42 -0.93 20.66
CA HIS A 177 -11.79 -1.37 21.00
C HIS A 177 -11.83 -2.69 21.79
N ASN A 178 -10.82 -3.55 21.67
CA ASN A 178 -10.77 -4.87 22.31
C ASN A 178 -9.74 -4.93 23.46
N ALA A 179 -10.13 -5.42 24.63
CA ALA A 179 -9.25 -5.59 25.79
C ALA A 179 -8.02 -6.45 25.46
N LYS A 180 -8.20 -7.56 24.72
CA LYS A 180 -7.09 -8.43 24.30
C LYS A 180 -6.08 -7.70 23.42
N SER A 181 -6.55 -6.83 22.51
CA SER A 181 -5.69 -6.01 21.66
C SER A 181 -4.91 -4.97 22.49
N ARG A 182 -5.59 -4.30 23.43
CA ARG A 182 -4.94 -3.35 24.35
C ARG A 182 -3.86 -4.02 25.18
N SER A 183 -4.12 -5.19 25.77
CA SER A 183 -3.11 -5.94 26.52
C SER A 183 -1.91 -6.34 25.66
N LYS A 184 -2.13 -6.76 24.39
CA LYS A 184 -1.05 -7.07 23.45
C LYS A 184 -0.20 -5.83 23.14
N MET A 185 -0.80 -4.66 22.93
CA MET A 185 -0.07 -3.41 22.69
C MET A 185 0.71 -2.95 23.92
N SER A 186 0.11 -2.99 25.12
CA SER A 186 0.81 -2.64 26.37
C SER A 186 2.05 -3.51 26.58
N ALA A 187 1.96 -4.82 26.33
CA ALA A 187 3.10 -5.71 26.43
C ALA A 187 4.22 -5.38 25.43
N TRP A 188 3.91 -4.82 24.26
CA TRP A 188 4.92 -4.31 23.33
C TRP A 188 5.56 -3.01 23.80
N PHE A 189 4.79 -2.10 24.39
CA PHE A 189 5.31 -0.86 24.95
C PHE A 189 6.32 -1.14 26.07
N GLU A 190 6.01 -2.07 26.96
CA GLU A 190 6.92 -2.53 28.01
C GLU A 190 8.20 -3.16 27.45
N LYS A 191 8.08 -3.97 26.38
CA LYS A 191 9.25 -4.56 25.71
C LYS A 191 10.15 -3.51 25.08
N TRP A 192 9.60 -2.50 24.41
CA TRP A 192 10.38 -1.43 23.81
C TRP A 192 11.07 -0.58 24.88
N GLU A 193 10.35 -0.25 25.97
CA GLU A 193 10.91 0.47 27.12
C GLU A 193 12.08 -0.28 27.77
N GLY A 194 11.91 -1.59 27.97
CA GLY A 194 12.97 -2.45 28.50
C GLY A 194 14.20 -2.51 27.59
N GLU A 195 13.99 -2.62 26.29
CA GLU A 195 15.08 -2.64 25.30
C GLU A 195 15.82 -1.30 25.23
N LYS A 196 15.12 -0.16 25.33
CA LYS A 196 15.77 1.16 25.39
C LYS A 196 16.70 1.28 26.59
N LYS A 197 16.21 0.94 27.79
CA LYS A 197 17.00 0.96 29.02
C LYS A 197 18.21 0.03 28.94
N ARG A 198 18.08 -1.12 28.27
CA ARG A 198 19.20 -2.03 28.02
C ARG A 198 20.26 -1.41 27.12
N ARG A 199 19.84 -0.80 25.99
CA ARG A 199 20.75 -0.13 25.03
C ARG A 199 21.46 1.08 25.61
N GLU A 200 20.81 1.84 26.48
CA GLU A 200 21.44 2.96 27.19
C GLU A 200 22.60 2.51 28.09
N ARG A 201 22.50 1.30 28.67
CA ARG A 201 23.51 0.71 29.55
C ARG A 201 24.67 0.06 28.81
N GLU A 202 24.50 -0.32 27.55
CA GLU A 202 25.51 -1.02 26.74
C GLU A 202 26.18 -0.07 25.72
N PRO A 203 27.43 0.36 25.93
CA PRO A 203 28.14 1.29 25.05
C PRO A 203 28.29 0.81 23.60
N SER A 204 28.33 -0.52 23.39
CA SER A 204 28.46 -1.16 22.07
C SER A 204 27.21 -1.04 21.19
N THR A 205 26.06 -0.67 21.75
CA THR A 205 24.80 -0.45 21.01
C THR A 205 24.42 1.03 20.86
N LYS A 206 25.32 1.93 21.26
CA LYS A 206 25.19 3.38 21.04
C LYS A 206 25.37 3.72 19.56
N GLY A 207 24.30 3.57 18.78
CA GLY A 207 24.31 3.90 17.36
C GLY A 207 22.94 3.96 16.69
N GLY A 208 21.85 3.92 17.47
CA GLY A 208 20.50 3.83 16.93
C GLY A 208 20.27 2.53 16.15
N LEU A 209 19.09 2.39 15.54
CA LEU A 209 18.86 1.36 14.56
C LEU A 209 19.32 1.86 13.20
N VAL A 210 20.11 1.07 12.49
CA VAL A 210 20.58 1.42 11.15
C VAL A 210 19.35 1.58 10.23
N PRO A 211 19.17 2.73 9.57
CA PRO A 211 18.09 2.94 8.62
C PRO A 211 18.12 1.89 7.51
N ARG A 212 16.94 1.49 7.02
CA ARG A 212 16.82 0.50 5.95
C ARG A 212 17.34 1.04 4.62
N HIS A 213 17.20 2.35 4.40
CA HIS A 213 17.61 3.09 3.21
C HIS A 213 17.66 4.58 3.58
N GLU A 214 18.52 5.37 2.92
CA GLU A 214 18.69 6.80 3.27
C GLU A 214 17.40 7.60 3.11
N GLU A 215 16.59 7.28 2.09
CA GLU A 215 15.27 7.91 1.85
C GLU A 215 14.10 7.24 2.61
N TYR A 216 14.38 6.31 3.51
CA TYR A 216 13.37 5.52 4.22
C TYR A 216 13.43 5.82 5.71
N TRP A 217 12.65 6.82 6.11
CA TRP A 217 12.43 7.25 7.49
C TRP A 217 11.10 6.73 8.04
#